data_AF-A0A6L7F3H1-F1
#
_entry.id   AF-A0A6L7F3H1-F1
#
_cell.length_a   1.000
_cell.length_b   1.000
_cell.length_c   1.000
_cell.angle_alpha   90.00
_cell.angle_beta   90.00
_cell.angle_gamma   90.00
#
_symmetry.space_group_name_H-M   'P 1'
#
loop_
_entity.id
_entity.type
_entity.pdbx_description
1 polymer ?
#
loop_
_entity_poly.entity_id
_entity_poly.type
_entity_poly.pdbx_seq_one_letter_code
_entity_poly.pdbx_strand_id
1 'polypeptide(L)'
;MTTSRLSTLTRGLVAGALGTTALDTAGYLDMALTGRPASDSPGRTVLALARRAGAELPDDESRRSAYGQLGGLAAGLAVGVGASVLRRLGLKLPAPVAIAATGAAAMAATDGPMALAGVADPRGWTASDWARDAWPHLAFGAGVHWTLTRFEDEREAERRPVTIGSLLRSTALGAATGSRASMGVLAPALASGGTARAVLTTGLAGAELVGDKLPATPSRLEVPGQLSRLGAGAIGGAALAAREDRSPWLPALAGVLGASAGAVLGAAWREAAEDRGWTWQGAVVEDAVALGLVGLAVRGSD
;
A
#
# COMPACT_ATOMS: atom_id res chain seq x y z
N MET A 1 -15.18 18.37 26.32
CA MET A 1 -14.42 17.13 26.02
C MET A 1 -14.80 16.65 24.63
N THR A 2 -14.02 17.01 23.61
CA THR A 2 -14.22 16.54 22.23
C THR A 2 -13.18 15.48 21.93
N THR A 3 -13.54 14.22 22.14
CA THR A 3 -12.75 13.08 21.65
C THR A 3 -12.71 13.17 20.12
N SER A 4 -11.51 13.21 19.55
CA SER A 4 -11.32 13.23 18.10
C SER A 4 -11.73 11.88 17.51
N ARG A 5 -13.04 11.70 17.31
CA ARG A 5 -13.61 10.66 16.47
C ARG A 5 -13.04 10.88 15.07
N LEU A 6 -12.27 9.94 14.53
CA LEU A 6 -11.92 9.95 13.11
C LEU A 6 -13.21 10.13 12.32
N SER A 7 -13.27 11.19 11.51
CA SER A 7 -14.45 11.45 10.69
C SER A 7 -14.70 10.23 9.79
N THR A 8 -15.96 9.96 9.45
CA THR A 8 -16.33 8.89 8.52
C THR A 8 -15.55 8.99 7.20
N LEU A 9 -15.26 10.23 6.78
CA LEU A 9 -14.42 10.50 5.62
C LEU A 9 -13.00 9.99 5.83
N THR A 10 -12.33 10.37 6.93
CA THR A 10 -10.95 9.94 7.21
C THR A 10 -10.83 8.42 7.31
N ARG A 11 -11.77 7.77 8.01
CA ARG A 11 -11.81 6.31 8.14
C ARG A 11 -11.98 5.63 6.79
N GLY A 12 -12.85 6.17 5.96
CA GLY A 12 -13.09 5.68 4.61
C GLY A 12 -11.89 5.84 3.68
N LEU A 13 -11.21 6.99 3.73
CA LEU A 13 -9.98 7.23 2.96
C LEU A 13 -8.88 6.22 3.33
N VAL A 14 -8.68 5.98 4.62
CA VAL A 14 -7.69 4.99 5.08
C VAL A 14 -8.08 3.58 4.63
N ALA A 15 -9.36 3.22 4.75
CA ALA A 15 -9.85 1.91 4.31
C ALA A 15 -9.67 1.72 2.80
N GLY A 16 -10.00 2.74 2.00
CA GLY A 16 -9.79 2.72 0.56
C GLY A 16 -8.31 2.57 0.19
N ALA A 17 -7.42 3.34 0.82
CA ALA A 17 -5.98 3.25 0.57
C ALA A 17 -5.41 1.85 0.90
N LEU A 18 -5.77 1.28 2.06
CA LEU A 18 -5.32 -0.06 2.43
C LEU A 18 -5.95 -1.16 1.55
N GLY A 19 -7.19 -0.98 1.13
CA GLY A 19 -7.83 -1.82 0.12
C GLY A 19 -7.08 -1.79 -1.21
N THR A 20 -6.74 -0.60 -1.72
CA THR A 20 -5.98 -0.44 -2.96
C THR A 20 -4.61 -1.11 -2.87
N THR A 21 -3.89 -0.95 -1.75
CA THR A 21 -2.62 -1.66 -1.53
C THR A 21 -2.79 -3.18 -1.61
N ALA A 22 -3.85 -3.73 -1.03
CA ALA A 22 -4.14 -5.17 -1.10
C ALA A 22 -4.49 -5.62 -2.54
N LEU A 23 -5.27 -4.82 -3.27
CA LEU A 23 -5.60 -5.03 -4.67
C LEU A 23 -4.35 -5.10 -5.53
N ASP A 24 -3.50 -4.08 -5.43
CA ASP A 24 -2.30 -3.97 -6.25
C ASP A 24 -1.33 -5.12 -5.94
N THR A 25 -1.19 -5.47 -4.65
CA THR A 25 -0.36 -6.62 -4.24
C THR A 25 -0.85 -7.92 -4.89
N ALA A 26 -2.16 -8.16 -4.87
CA ALA A 26 -2.75 -9.34 -5.50
C ALA A 26 -2.55 -9.34 -7.02
N GLY A 27 -2.69 -8.18 -7.67
CA GLY A 27 -2.47 -8.01 -9.11
C GLY A 27 -1.01 -8.24 -9.53
N TYR A 28 -0.06 -7.65 -8.80
CA TYR A 28 1.37 -7.83 -9.09
C TYR A 28 1.85 -9.25 -8.80
N LEU A 29 1.31 -9.90 -7.76
CA LEU A 29 1.62 -11.31 -7.49
C LEU A 29 1.16 -12.20 -8.65
N ASP A 30 -0.05 -11.99 -9.15
CA ASP A 30 -0.56 -12.71 -10.32
C ASP A 30 0.31 -12.46 -11.57
N MET A 31 0.72 -11.22 -11.83
CA MET A 31 1.66 -10.92 -12.92
C MET A 31 3.02 -11.62 -12.75
N ALA A 32 3.59 -11.61 -11.54
CA ALA A 32 4.87 -12.26 -11.26
C ALA A 32 4.81 -13.78 -11.44
N LEU A 33 3.69 -14.40 -11.09
CA LEU A 33 3.48 -15.85 -11.20
C LEU A 33 3.16 -16.29 -12.64
N THR A 34 2.46 -15.46 -13.41
CA THR A 34 1.98 -15.82 -14.75
C THR A 34 2.83 -15.26 -15.89
N GLY A 35 3.66 -14.25 -15.61
CA GLY A 35 4.46 -13.54 -16.60
C GLY A 35 3.63 -12.65 -17.55
N ARG A 36 2.35 -12.42 -17.25
CA ARG A 36 1.50 -11.58 -18.10
C ARG A 36 1.90 -10.10 -18.02
N PRO A 37 1.77 -9.34 -19.12
CA PRO A 37 2.08 -7.91 -19.11
C PRO A 37 1.08 -7.11 -18.27
N ALA A 38 1.51 -5.94 -17.80
CA ALA A 38 0.62 -4.97 -17.19
C ALA A 38 -0.42 -4.48 -18.21
N SER A 39 -1.66 -4.24 -17.75
CA SER A 39 -2.72 -3.71 -18.60
C SER A 39 -2.64 -2.18 -18.69
N ASP A 40 -2.83 -1.62 -19.88
CA ASP A 40 -2.96 -0.17 -20.09
C ASP A 40 -4.43 0.32 -20.09
N SER A 41 -5.39 -0.59 -19.94
CA SER A 41 -6.84 -0.30 -19.97
C SER A 41 -7.27 0.79 -18.97
N PRO A 42 -6.79 0.83 -17.71
CA PRO A 42 -7.15 1.90 -16.79
C PRO A 42 -6.73 3.28 -17.31
N GLY A 43 -5.52 3.39 -17.86
CA GLY A 43 -5.02 4.64 -18.42
C GLY A 43 -5.78 5.08 -19.67
N ARG A 44 -6.07 4.14 -20.58
CA ARG A 44 -6.92 4.40 -21.77
C ARG A 44 -8.32 4.87 -21.38
N THR A 45 -8.84 4.37 -20.28
CA THR A 45 -10.17 4.77 -19.76
C THR A 45 -10.16 6.19 -19.26
N VAL A 46 -9.16 6.59 -18.46
CA VAL A 46 -9.03 7.99 -18.01
C VAL A 46 -8.87 8.94 -19.20
N LEU A 47 -8.05 8.58 -20.19
CA LEU A 47 -7.88 9.35 -21.42
C LEU A 47 -9.18 9.47 -22.23
N ALA A 48 -9.96 8.38 -22.34
CA ALA A 48 -11.24 8.38 -23.03
C ALA A 48 -12.28 9.27 -22.31
N LEU A 49 -12.32 9.23 -20.98
CA LEU A 49 -13.19 10.09 -20.18
C LEU A 49 -12.78 11.56 -20.26
N ALA A 50 -11.48 11.86 -20.21
CA ALA A 50 -10.97 13.22 -20.38
C ALA A 50 -11.38 13.81 -21.74
N ARG A 51 -11.22 13.04 -22.82
CA ARG A 51 -11.67 13.47 -24.16
C ARG A 51 -13.17 13.72 -24.22
N ARG A 52 -13.99 12.87 -23.59
CA ARG A 52 -15.45 13.10 -23.48
C ARG A 52 -15.80 14.35 -22.68
N ALA A 53 -14.97 14.72 -21.72
CA ALA A 53 -15.10 15.95 -20.94
C ALA A 53 -14.52 17.19 -21.67
N GLY A 54 -14.07 17.05 -22.92
CA GLY A 54 -13.48 18.14 -23.71
C GLY A 54 -12.03 18.47 -23.36
N ALA A 55 -11.34 17.59 -22.62
CA ALA A 55 -9.94 17.75 -22.26
C ALA A 55 -9.04 16.79 -23.07
N GLU A 56 -8.00 17.34 -23.70
CA GLU A 56 -6.95 16.54 -24.33
C GLU A 56 -5.76 16.42 -23.38
N LEU A 57 -5.55 15.20 -22.89
CA LEU A 57 -4.39 14.88 -22.06
C LEU A 57 -3.30 14.26 -22.95
N PRO A 58 -2.02 14.56 -22.68
CA PRO A 58 -0.93 13.92 -23.39
C PRO A 58 -0.93 12.39 -23.17
N ASP A 59 -0.70 11.62 -24.24
CA ASP A 59 -0.79 10.15 -24.24
C ASP A 59 0.53 9.50 -24.71
N ASP A 60 1.45 9.30 -23.77
CA ASP A 60 2.55 8.33 -23.90
C ASP A 60 2.42 7.25 -22.82
N GLU A 61 3.22 6.20 -22.94
CA GLU A 61 3.18 5.03 -22.06
C GLU A 61 3.30 5.38 -20.57
N SER A 62 4.26 6.24 -20.21
CA SER A 62 4.50 6.63 -18.82
C SER A 62 3.32 7.44 -18.27
N ARG A 63 2.83 8.43 -19.03
CA ARG A 63 1.66 9.24 -18.63
C ARG A 63 0.38 8.41 -18.57
N ARG A 64 0.16 7.51 -19.53
CA ARG A 64 -1.00 6.60 -19.54
C ARG A 64 -1.02 5.69 -18.32
N SER A 65 0.12 5.10 -17.97
CA SER A 65 0.26 4.28 -16.75
C SER A 65 -0.05 5.12 -15.49
N ALA A 66 0.48 6.34 -15.41
CA ALA A 66 0.22 7.24 -14.28
C ALA A 66 -1.27 7.61 -14.17
N TYR A 67 -1.95 7.92 -15.27
CA TYR A 67 -3.40 8.17 -15.25
C TYR A 67 -4.19 6.97 -14.76
N GLY A 68 -3.81 5.76 -15.19
CA GLY A 68 -4.42 4.52 -14.74
C GLY A 68 -4.32 4.33 -13.23
N GLN A 69 -3.14 4.54 -12.66
CA GLN A 69 -2.90 4.45 -11.21
C GLN A 69 -3.68 5.52 -10.42
N LEU A 70 -3.69 6.77 -10.90
CA LEU A 70 -4.45 7.85 -10.27
C LEU A 70 -5.96 7.57 -10.29
N GLY A 71 -6.47 7.04 -11.41
CA GLY A 71 -7.87 6.63 -11.54
C GLY A 71 -8.22 5.48 -10.59
N GLY A 72 -7.37 4.46 -10.52
CA GLY A 72 -7.52 3.33 -9.60
C GLY A 72 -7.50 3.75 -8.12
N LEU A 73 -6.58 4.63 -7.74
CA LEU A 73 -6.53 5.19 -6.38
C LEU A 73 -7.77 6.01 -6.05
N ALA A 74 -8.22 6.87 -6.97
CA ALA A 74 -9.44 7.66 -6.79
C ALA A 74 -10.68 6.76 -6.59
N ALA A 75 -10.81 5.70 -7.40
CA ALA A 75 -11.88 4.71 -7.28
C ALA A 75 -11.80 3.98 -5.92
N GLY A 76 -10.63 3.48 -5.54
CA GLY A 76 -10.43 2.80 -4.26
C GLY A 76 -10.75 3.67 -3.05
N LEU A 77 -10.31 4.93 -3.05
CA LEU A 77 -10.64 5.90 -2.00
C LEU A 77 -12.15 6.16 -1.93
N ALA A 78 -12.81 6.36 -3.09
CA ALA A 78 -14.25 6.59 -3.16
C ALA A 78 -15.05 5.40 -2.60
N VAL A 79 -14.68 4.18 -2.97
CA VAL A 79 -15.33 2.96 -2.47
C VAL A 79 -15.09 2.77 -0.98
N GLY A 80 -13.88 3.04 -0.48
CA GLY A 80 -13.57 3.00 0.96
C GLY A 80 -14.42 4.00 1.76
N VAL A 81 -14.59 5.23 1.25
CA VAL A 81 -15.48 6.24 1.83
C VAL A 81 -16.94 5.78 1.81
N GLY A 82 -17.42 5.25 0.68
CA GLY A 82 -18.77 4.70 0.57
C GLY A 82 -19.03 3.59 1.60
N ALA A 83 -18.11 2.63 1.71
CA ALA A 83 -18.18 1.56 2.69
C ALA A 83 -18.22 2.10 4.13
N SER A 84 -17.39 3.10 4.46
CA SER A 84 -17.42 3.73 5.79
C SER A 84 -18.73 4.47 6.07
N VAL A 85 -19.33 5.12 5.07
CA VAL A 85 -20.62 5.82 5.20
C VAL A 85 -21.75 4.83 5.43
N LEU A 86 -21.88 3.80 4.59
CA LEU A 86 -22.92 2.77 4.73
C LEU A 86 -22.86 2.10 6.10
N ARG A 87 -21.65 1.83 6.58
CA ARG A 87 -21.43 1.24 7.89
C ARG A 87 -21.80 2.17 9.04
N ARG A 88 -21.55 3.48 8.91
CA ARG A 88 -22.05 4.50 9.85
C ARG A 88 -23.58 4.61 9.86
N LEU A 89 -24.23 4.35 8.73
CA LEU A 89 -25.69 4.29 8.63
C LEU A 89 -26.28 3.00 9.23
N GLY A 90 -25.44 2.12 9.81
CA GLY A 90 -25.87 0.92 10.53
C GLY A 90 -25.76 -0.38 9.74
N LEU A 91 -25.29 -0.33 8.49
CA LEU A 91 -25.14 -1.54 7.66
C LEU A 91 -23.93 -2.36 8.12
N LYS A 92 -24.17 -3.33 9.01
CA LYS A 92 -23.16 -4.28 9.52
C LYS A 92 -23.41 -5.66 8.91
N LEU A 93 -22.77 -5.94 7.78
CA LEU A 93 -22.84 -7.24 7.12
C LEU A 93 -21.84 -8.24 7.72
N PRO A 94 -22.13 -9.56 7.67
CA PRO A 94 -21.14 -10.60 7.99
C PRO A 94 -19.89 -10.44 7.12
N ALA A 95 -18.72 -10.78 7.67
CA ALA A 95 -17.42 -10.51 7.01
C ALA A 95 -17.33 -11.01 5.56
N PRO A 96 -17.71 -12.25 5.20
CA PRO A 96 -17.62 -12.70 3.81
C PRO A 96 -18.49 -11.86 2.86
N VAL A 97 -19.68 -11.46 3.31
CA VAL A 97 -20.62 -10.65 2.53
C VAL A 97 -20.10 -9.22 2.38
N ALA A 98 -19.57 -8.63 3.46
CA ALA A 98 -18.97 -7.30 3.42
C ALA A 98 -17.77 -7.23 2.46
N ILE A 99 -16.91 -8.24 2.50
CA ILE A 99 -15.73 -8.36 1.62
C ILE A 99 -16.17 -8.49 0.16
N ALA A 100 -17.05 -9.44 -0.14
CA ALA A 100 -17.54 -9.67 -1.49
C ALA A 100 -18.28 -8.44 -2.05
N ALA A 101 -19.18 -7.84 -1.27
CA ALA A 101 -19.92 -6.65 -1.71
C ALA A 101 -19.01 -5.44 -1.95
N THR A 102 -18.01 -5.23 -1.10
CA THR A 102 -17.06 -4.13 -1.26
C THR A 102 -16.13 -4.35 -2.45
N GLY A 103 -15.67 -5.59 -2.66
CA GLY A 103 -14.89 -5.97 -3.85
C GLY A 103 -15.70 -5.79 -5.14
N ALA A 104 -16.95 -6.26 -5.17
CA ALA A 104 -17.84 -6.07 -6.31
C ALA A 104 -18.13 -4.59 -6.59
N ALA A 105 -18.25 -3.76 -5.55
CA ALA A 105 -18.39 -2.31 -5.70
C ALA A 105 -17.13 -1.69 -6.32
N ALA A 106 -15.94 -2.16 -5.94
CA ALA A 106 -14.67 -1.73 -6.54
C ALA A 106 -14.56 -2.16 -8.01
N MET A 107 -14.90 -3.41 -8.33
CA MET A 107 -14.98 -3.90 -9.73
C MET A 107 -15.92 -3.03 -10.55
N ALA A 108 -17.14 -2.77 -10.05
CA ALA A 108 -18.09 -1.93 -10.77
C ALA A 108 -17.58 -0.49 -10.97
N ALA A 109 -16.85 0.05 -9.99
CA ALA A 109 -16.28 1.39 -10.05
C ALA A 109 -15.15 1.53 -11.08
N THR A 110 -14.43 0.44 -11.38
CA THR A 110 -13.37 0.40 -12.39
C THR A 110 -13.90 -0.06 -13.75
N ASP A 111 -14.61 -1.17 -13.81
CA ASP A 111 -15.14 -1.79 -15.04
C ASP A 111 -16.25 -0.99 -15.69
N GLY A 112 -17.12 -0.36 -14.90
CA GLY A 112 -18.22 0.46 -15.41
C GLY A 112 -17.71 1.58 -16.32
N PRO A 113 -16.79 2.44 -15.85
CA PRO A 113 -16.14 3.43 -16.69
C PRO A 113 -15.39 2.85 -17.89
N MET A 114 -14.69 1.71 -17.75
CA MET A 114 -14.00 1.05 -18.88
C MET A 114 -14.99 0.62 -19.96
N ALA A 115 -16.11 0.02 -19.57
CA ALA A 115 -17.17 -0.41 -20.47
C ALA A 115 -17.86 0.77 -21.15
N LEU A 116 -18.20 1.80 -20.37
CA LEU A 116 -18.79 3.03 -20.91
C LEU A 116 -17.83 3.73 -21.88
N ALA A 117 -16.53 3.72 -21.61
CA ALA A 117 -15.50 4.28 -22.47
C ALA A 117 -15.25 3.46 -23.74
N GLY A 118 -15.77 2.23 -23.83
CA GLY A 118 -15.52 1.30 -24.93
C GLY A 118 -14.10 0.70 -24.89
N VAL A 119 -13.46 0.71 -23.73
CA VAL A 119 -12.10 0.15 -23.52
C VAL A 119 -12.17 -1.35 -23.21
N ALA A 120 -13.24 -1.81 -22.57
CA ALA A 120 -13.51 -3.21 -22.29
C ALA A 120 -14.98 -3.55 -22.57
N ASP A 121 -15.29 -4.82 -22.82
CA ASP A 121 -16.67 -5.32 -22.85
C ASP A 121 -16.80 -6.54 -21.92
N PRO A 122 -17.29 -6.36 -20.68
CA PRO A 122 -17.40 -7.46 -19.71
C PRO A 122 -18.41 -8.53 -20.14
N ARG A 123 -19.26 -8.27 -21.14
CA ARG A 123 -20.21 -9.26 -21.68
C ARG A 123 -19.52 -10.36 -22.49
N GLY A 124 -18.33 -10.09 -23.01
CA GLY A 124 -17.52 -11.05 -23.76
C GLY A 124 -16.52 -11.82 -22.90
N TRP A 125 -16.43 -11.53 -21.60
CA TRP A 125 -15.42 -12.12 -20.72
C TRP A 125 -15.66 -13.61 -20.48
N THR A 126 -14.58 -14.39 -20.54
CA THR A 126 -14.62 -15.78 -20.13
C THR A 126 -14.72 -15.89 -18.60
N ALA A 127 -15.07 -17.07 -18.08
CA ALA A 127 -15.04 -17.31 -16.63
C ALA A 127 -13.64 -17.08 -16.03
N SER A 128 -12.58 -17.33 -16.81
CA SER A 128 -11.21 -17.07 -16.37
C SER A 128 -10.92 -15.58 -16.28
N ASP A 129 -11.48 -14.76 -17.18
CA ASP A 129 -11.29 -13.31 -17.15
C ASP A 129 -12.00 -12.72 -15.93
N TRP A 130 -13.24 -13.14 -15.70
CA TRP A 130 -13.99 -12.80 -14.48
C TRP A 130 -13.25 -13.18 -13.20
N ALA A 131 -12.68 -14.39 -13.12
CA ALA A 131 -11.95 -14.83 -11.94
C ALA A 131 -10.67 -14.00 -11.70
N ARG A 132 -9.93 -13.70 -12.77
CA ARG A 132 -8.71 -12.88 -12.70
C ARG A 132 -9.01 -11.44 -12.30
N ASP A 133 -10.15 -10.90 -12.71
CA ASP A 133 -10.57 -9.58 -12.29
C ASP A 133 -11.12 -9.58 -10.85
N ALA A 134 -11.92 -10.57 -10.47
CA ALA A 134 -12.50 -10.64 -9.14
C ALA A 134 -11.46 -10.83 -8.02
N TRP A 135 -10.38 -11.59 -8.27
CA TRP A 135 -9.35 -11.88 -7.27
C TRP A 135 -8.75 -10.63 -6.59
N PRO A 136 -8.14 -9.67 -7.32
CA PRO A 136 -7.58 -8.46 -6.72
C PRO A 136 -8.65 -7.59 -6.05
N HIS A 137 -9.88 -7.57 -6.56
CA HIS A 137 -10.97 -6.82 -5.93
C HIS A 137 -11.52 -7.47 -4.66
N LEU A 138 -11.45 -8.79 -4.51
CA LEU A 138 -11.72 -9.47 -3.24
C LEU A 138 -10.65 -9.13 -2.20
N ALA A 139 -9.38 -9.02 -2.62
CA ALA A 139 -8.30 -8.54 -1.76
C ALA A 139 -8.55 -7.08 -1.30
N PHE A 140 -9.03 -6.22 -2.20
CA PHE A 140 -9.50 -4.87 -1.85
C PHE A 140 -10.59 -4.90 -0.77
N GLY A 141 -11.65 -5.68 -0.99
CA GLY A 141 -12.76 -5.80 -0.05
C GLY A 141 -12.31 -6.30 1.32
N ALA A 142 -11.35 -7.23 1.37
CA ALA A 142 -10.74 -7.73 2.60
C ALA A 142 -9.97 -6.62 3.34
N GLY A 143 -9.15 -5.83 2.62
CA GLY A 143 -8.42 -4.68 3.18
C GLY A 143 -9.36 -3.61 3.77
N VAL A 144 -10.41 -3.25 3.03
CA VAL A 144 -11.43 -2.30 3.51
C VAL A 144 -12.14 -2.85 4.75
N HIS A 145 -12.62 -4.09 4.70
CA HIS A 145 -13.35 -4.70 5.83
C HIS A 145 -12.49 -4.79 7.09
N TRP A 146 -11.24 -5.26 6.96
CA TRP A 146 -10.28 -5.32 8.06
C TRP A 146 -10.07 -3.94 8.70
N THR A 147 -9.92 -2.92 7.86
CA THR A 147 -9.69 -1.55 8.32
C THR A 147 -10.90 -1.00 9.09
N LEU A 148 -12.10 -1.12 8.52
CA LEU A 148 -13.31 -0.56 9.11
C LEU A 148 -13.72 -1.25 10.42
N THR A 149 -13.39 -2.53 10.57
CA THR A 149 -13.67 -3.30 11.80
C THR A 149 -12.62 -3.06 12.89
N ARG A 150 -11.34 -2.86 12.55
CA ARG A 150 -10.30 -2.54 13.54
C ARG A 150 -10.42 -1.14 14.14
N PHE A 151 -11.02 -0.19 13.42
CA PHE A 151 -11.34 1.14 13.96
C PHE A 151 -12.62 1.19 14.82
N GLU A 152 -13.27 0.05 15.07
CA GLU A 152 -14.40 -0.04 16.00
C GLU A 152 -14.03 -0.54 17.39
N ASP A 153 -12.86 -1.15 17.59
CA ASP A 153 -12.50 -1.71 18.89
C ASP A 153 -12.57 -0.62 19.97
N GLU A 154 -13.40 -0.84 21.00
CA GLU A 154 -13.58 0.01 22.18
C GLU A 154 -12.25 0.35 22.88
N ARG A 155 -11.21 -0.46 22.62
CA ARG A 155 -9.81 -0.23 23.01
C ARG A 155 -9.22 1.08 22.47
N GLU A 156 -9.71 1.63 21.37
CA GLU A 156 -9.19 2.91 20.84
C GLU A 156 -9.53 4.11 21.74
N ALA A 157 -10.57 4.00 22.59
CA ALA A 157 -10.86 5.00 23.62
C ALA A 157 -9.90 4.92 24.83
N GLU A 158 -9.27 3.76 25.03
CA GLU A 158 -8.32 3.50 26.13
C GLU A 158 -6.86 3.72 25.70
N ARG A 159 -6.58 3.76 24.38
CA ARG A 159 -5.25 3.94 23.81
C ARG A 159 -4.67 5.33 24.08
N ARG A 160 -3.37 5.35 24.34
CA ARG A 160 -2.59 6.58 24.55
C ARG A 160 -2.59 7.45 23.27
N PRO A 161 -2.64 8.79 23.40
CA PRO A 161 -2.59 9.70 22.26
C PRO A 161 -1.26 9.58 21.51
N VAL A 162 -1.24 9.87 20.21
CA VAL A 162 -0.02 9.82 19.39
C VAL A 162 0.94 10.95 19.81
N THR A 163 2.24 10.68 19.87
CA THR A 163 3.27 11.70 20.17
C THR A 163 4.11 12.02 18.93
N ILE A 164 4.75 13.18 18.93
CA ILE A 164 5.75 13.53 17.91
C ILE A 164 6.85 12.46 17.86
N GLY A 165 7.26 11.93 19.02
CA GLY A 165 8.20 10.81 19.10
C GLY A 165 7.73 9.57 18.36
N SER A 166 6.47 9.15 18.52
CA SER A 166 5.97 7.97 17.79
C SER A 166 5.88 8.22 16.29
N LEU A 167 5.48 9.44 15.87
CA LEU A 167 5.46 9.83 14.46
C LEU A 167 6.87 9.80 13.84
N LEU A 168 7.86 10.42 14.50
CA LEU A 168 9.24 10.45 14.04
C LEU A 168 9.82 9.04 13.92
N ARG A 169 9.53 8.16 14.89
CA ARG A 169 9.97 6.76 14.83
C ARG A 169 9.30 5.98 13.71
N SER A 170 8.00 6.16 13.50
CA SER A 170 7.30 5.53 12.39
C SER A 170 7.76 6.06 11.04
N THR A 171 8.07 7.35 10.91
CA THR A 171 8.69 7.93 9.72
C THR A 171 10.11 7.41 9.50
N ALA A 172 10.92 7.28 10.56
CA ALA A 172 12.27 6.70 10.45
C ALA A 172 12.22 5.22 10.02
N LEU A 173 11.31 4.44 10.60
CA LEU A 173 11.06 3.05 10.19
C LEU A 173 10.55 2.98 8.75
N GLY A 174 9.62 3.87 8.39
CA GLY A 174 9.17 4.07 7.03
C GLY A 174 10.35 4.34 6.09
N ALA A 175 11.20 5.32 6.39
CA ALA A 175 12.36 5.67 5.58
C ALA A 175 13.32 4.50 5.39
N ALA A 176 13.60 3.73 6.45
CA ALA A 176 14.38 2.49 6.32
C ALA A 176 13.69 1.46 5.40
N THR A 177 12.37 1.35 5.48
CA THR A 177 11.54 0.51 4.58
C THR A 177 11.61 0.99 3.13
N GLY A 178 11.66 2.31 2.94
CA GLY A 178 11.86 2.95 1.66
C GLY A 178 13.19 2.57 1.00
N SER A 179 14.26 2.42 1.80
CA SER A 179 15.57 1.92 1.33
C SER A 179 15.56 0.41 1.07
N ARG A 180 15.00 -0.40 1.99
CA ARG A 180 14.76 -1.84 1.79
C ARG A 180 13.41 -2.28 2.33
N ALA A 181 12.55 -2.84 1.47
CA ALA A 181 11.16 -3.19 1.81
C ALA A 181 11.07 -4.18 3.00
N SER A 182 12.09 -5.03 3.18
CA SER A 182 12.22 -5.95 4.31
C SER A 182 12.38 -5.26 5.67
N MET A 183 12.86 -4.02 5.70
CA MET A 183 13.14 -3.27 6.94
C MET A 183 11.87 -2.85 7.69
N GLY A 184 10.75 -2.65 6.97
CA GLY A 184 9.45 -2.31 7.58
C GLY A 184 8.84 -3.43 8.41
N VAL A 185 9.28 -4.67 8.13
CA VAL A 185 8.84 -5.87 8.85
C VAL A 185 9.92 -6.35 9.85
N LEU A 186 11.17 -5.92 9.69
CA LEU A 186 12.28 -6.26 10.59
C LEU A 186 12.10 -5.67 12.00
N ALA A 187 11.61 -4.43 12.13
CA ALA A 187 11.44 -3.80 13.45
C ALA A 187 10.33 -4.46 14.30
N PRO A 188 9.14 -4.79 13.75
CA PRO A 188 8.16 -5.63 14.46
C PRO A 188 8.67 -7.05 14.73
N ALA A 189 9.44 -7.66 13.82
CA ALA A 189 9.96 -9.02 14.00
C ALA A 189 11.03 -9.11 15.09
N LEU A 190 11.98 -8.15 15.16
CA LEU A 190 13.00 -8.06 16.22
C LEU A 190 12.39 -7.76 17.59
N ALA A 191 11.25 -7.08 17.60
CA ALA A 191 10.43 -6.81 18.77
C ALA A 191 9.60 -8.01 19.25
N SER A 192 9.34 -8.98 18.36
CA SER A 192 8.64 -10.22 18.69
C SER A 192 9.63 -11.31 19.16
N GLY A 193 9.26 -12.08 20.16
CA GLY A 193 10.03 -13.23 20.63
C GLY A 193 9.62 -14.54 19.92
N GLY A 194 10.54 -15.51 19.86
CA GLY A 194 10.21 -16.90 19.50
C GLY A 194 10.11 -17.21 18.00
N THR A 195 9.30 -18.22 17.65
CA THR A 195 9.18 -18.81 16.31
C THR A 195 8.61 -17.84 15.27
N ALA A 196 7.78 -16.87 15.68
CA ALA A 196 7.23 -15.84 14.80
C ALA A 196 8.33 -14.88 14.29
N ARG A 197 9.30 -14.53 15.14
CA ARG A 197 10.51 -13.79 14.75
C ARG A 197 11.28 -14.58 13.70
N ALA A 198 11.53 -15.86 13.94
CA ALA A 198 12.29 -16.72 13.02
C ALA A 198 11.60 -16.90 11.66
N VAL A 199 10.28 -17.15 11.62
CA VAL A 199 9.52 -17.35 10.37
C VAL A 199 9.44 -16.06 9.56
N LEU A 200 9.17 -14.91 10.21
CA LEU A 200 9.07 -13.63 9.53
C LEU A 200 10.43 -13.17 9.00
N THR A 201 11.51 -13.25 9.80
CA THR A 201 12.86 -12.87 9.31
C THR A 201 13.35 -13.79 8.19
N THR A 202 13.04 -15.09 8.25
CA THR A 202 13.48 -16.06 7.22
C THR A 202 12.67 -15.91 5.93
N GLY A 203 11.35 -15.69 6.01
CA GLY A 203 10.50 -15.46 4.84
C GLY A 203 10.83 -14.16 4.11
N LEU A 204 11.17 -13.10 4.84
CA LEU A 204 11.58 -11.80 4.27
C LEU A 204 12.95 -11.86 3.62
N ALA A 205 13.92 -12.51 4.26
CA ALA A 205 15.22 -12.77 3.64
C ALA A 205 15.05 -13.60 2.36
N GLY A 206 14.13 -14.57 2.34
CA GLY A 206 13.79 -15.34 1.15
C GLY A 206 13.18 -14.51 0.02
N ALA A 207 12.20 -13.64 0.32
CA ALA A 207 11.56 -12.78 -0.69
C ALA A 207 12.53 -11.76 -1.30
N GLU A 208 13.46 -11.24 -0.50
CA GLU A 208 14.49 -10.29 -0.93
C GLU A 208 15.63 -10.98 -1.70
N LEU A 209 16.04 -12.19 -1.30
CA LEU A 209 17.03 -13.00 -2.03
C LEU A 209 16.52 -13.52 -3.38
N VAL A 210 15.21 -13.73 -3.51
CA VAL A 210 14.57 -14.11 -4.79
C VAL A 210 14.43 -12.89 -5.70
N GLY A 211 14.15 -11.69 -5.16
CA GLY A 211 14.06 -10.45 -5.92
C GLY A 211 15.39 -9.94 -6.48
N ASP A 212 16.46 -9.97 -5.67
CA ASP A 212 17.79 -9.43 -6.03
C ASP A 212 18.60 -10.31 -6.99
N LYS A 213 18.17 -11.55 -7.24
CA LYS A 213 18.88 -12.50 -8.13
C LYS A 213 18.20 -12.76 -9.47
N LEU A 214 17.06 -12.14 -9.73
CA LEU A 214 16.42 -12.21 -11.03
C LEU A 214 17.05 -11.17 -11.96
N PRO A 215 17.45 -11.51 -13.21
CA PRO A 215 18.07 -10.57 -14.16
C PRO A 215 17.22 -9.34 -14.54
N ALA A 216 15.99 -9.25 -14.02
CA ALA A 216 14.96 -8.28 -14.36
C ALA A 216 14.36 -7.63 -13.10
N THR A 217 15.16 -7.37 -12.06
CA THR A 217 14.69 -6.67 -10.85
C THR A 217 14.24 -5.25 -11.23
N PRO A 218 12.94 -4.92 -11.10
CA PRO A 218 12.43 -3.59 -11.46
C PRO A 218 13.07 -2.51 -10.60
N SER A 219 13.24 -1.30 -11.15
CA SER A 219 13.72 -0.15 -10.39
C SER A 219 12.84 0.09 -9.16
N ARG A 220 13.44 0.52 -8.04
CA ARG A 220 12.75 0.90 -6.79
C ARG A 220 11.70 2.02 -6.93
N LEU A 221 11.75 2.75 -8.05
CA LEU A 221 10.78 3.78 -8.44
C LEU A 221 9.70 3.26 -9.40
N GLU A 222 9.84 2.03 -9.89
CA GLU A 222 8.78 1.37 -10.61
C GLU A 222 7.72 0.85 -9.65
N VAL A 223 6.48 0.97 -10.11
CA VAL A 223 5.24 0.83 -9.36
C VAL A 223 5.18 -0.40 -8.43
N PRO A 224 5.62 -1.61 -8.85
CA PRO A 224 5.59 -2.79 -7.97
C PRO A 224 6.52 -2.66 -6.76
N GLY A 225 7.70 -2.06 -6.97
CA GLY A 225 8.71 -1.85 -5.93
C GLY A 225 8.31 -0.78 -4.92
N GLN A 226 7.59 0.25 -5.37
CA GLN A 226 7.15 1.33 -4.49
C GLN A 226 5.98 0.91 -3.59
N LEU A 227 4.99 0.19 -4.13
CA LEU A 227 3.80 -0.22 -3.36
C LEU A 227 4.12 -1.19 -2.21
N SER A 228 5.03 -2.15 -2.43
CA SER A 228 5.49 -3.05 -1.36
C SER A 228 6.14 -2.30 -0.20
N ARG A 229 6.89 -1.21 -0.49
CA ARG A 229 7.53 -0.35 0.52
C ARG A 229 6.52 0.51 1.27
N LEU A 230 5.52 1.06 0.58
CA LEU A 230 4.44 1.82 1.21
C LEU A 230 3.61 0.94 2.13
N GLY A 231 3.25 -0.27 1.69
CA GLY A 231 2.54 -1.26 2.49
C GLY A 231 3.34 -1.68 3.73
N ALA A 232 4.62 -2.02 3.55
CA ALA A 232 5.50 -2.38 4.65
C ALA A 232 5.72 -1.21 5.63
N GLY A 233 5.82 0.04 5.14
CA GLY A 233 5.92 1.24 5.97
C GLY A 233 4.66 1.47 6.80
N ALA A 234 3.48 1.27 6.22
CA ALA A 234 2.19 1.34 6.92
C ALA A 234 2.11 0.30 8.04
N ILE A 235 2.47 -0.96 7.75
CA ILE A 235 2.45 -2.06 8.72
C ILE A 235 3.45 -1.80 9.85
N GLY A 236 4.68 -1.40 9.53
CA GLY A 236 5.71 -1.09 10.51
C GLY A 236 5.31 0.05 11.45
N GLY A 237 4.75 1.13 10.89
CA GLY A 237 4.22 2.25 11.67
C GLY A 237 3.07 1.86 12.60
N ALA A 238 2.11 1.09 12.09
CA ALA A 238 0.98 0.57 12.86
C ALA A 238 1.44 -0.37 13.99
N ALA A 239 2.40 -1.26 13.71
CA ALA A 239 2.94 -2.21 14.68
C ALA A 239 3.69 -1.50 15.81
N LEU A 240 4.47 -0.46 15.50
CA LEU A 240 5.16 0.33 16.52
C LEU A 240 4.17 1.02 17.46
N ALA A 241 3.10 1.61 16.91
CA ALA A 241 2.04 2.23 17.69
C ALA A 241 1.30 1.23 18.59
N ALA A 242 1.02 0.04 18.07
CA ALA A 242 0.37 -1.02 18.82
C ALA A 242 1.19 -1.48 20.04
N ARG A 243 2.54 -1.45 19.96
CA ARG A 243 3.42 -1.75 21.11
C ARG A 243 3.33 -0.72 22.24
N GLU A 244 3.04 0.52 21.90
CA GLU A 244 2.93 1.62 22.85
C GLU A 244 1.49 1.83 23.35
N ASP A 245 0.59 0.91 22.97
CA ASP A 245 -0.85 1.04 23.17
C ASP A 245 -1.38 2.39 22.66
N ARG A 246 -0.86 2.84 21.51
CA ARG A 246 -1.26 4.08 20.83
C ARG A 246 -2.11 3.80 19.61
N SER A 247 -2.88 4.81 19.22
CA SER A 247 -3.66 4.77 17.98
C SER A 247 -2.74 4.58 16.75
N PRO A 248 -2.99 3.58 15.88
CA PRO A 248 -2.02 3.12 14.89
C PRO A 248 -2.01 3.89 13.57
N TRP A 249 -3.04 4.70 13.27
CA TRP A 249 -3.22 5.25 11.92
C TRP A 249 -2.25 6.39 11.56
N LEU A 250 -1.97 7.29 12.51
CA LEU A 250 -1.01 8.38 12.33
C LEU A 250 0.42 7.82 12.18
N PRO A 251 0.85 6.90 13.05
CA PRO A 251 2.06 6.09 12.84
C PRO A 251 2.11 5.33 11.51
N ALA A 252 1.02 4.68 11.08
CA ALA A 252 0.96 4.01 9.79
C ALA A 252 1.18 5.00 8.63
N LEU A 253 0.49 6.15 8.64
CA LEU A 253 0.66 7.20 7.64
C LEU A 253 2.09 7.77 7.67
N ALA A 254 2.63 8.02 8.85
CA ALA A 254 4.02 8.45 9.02
C ALA A 254 5.00 7.43 8.44
N GLY A 255 4.71 6.14 8.56
CA GLY A 255 5.47 5.05 7.94
C GLY A 255 5.36 5.02 6.41
N VAL A 256 4.18 5.27 5.83
CA VAL A 256 4.00 5.42 4.37
C VAL A 256 4.80 6.61 3.84
N LEU A 257 4.71 7.76 4.50
CA LEU A 257 5.44 8.97 4.11
C LEU A 257 6.94 8.77 4.23
N GLY A 258 7.38 8.13 5.32
CA GLY A 258 8.76 7.71 5.50
C GLY A 258 9.22 6.80 4.36
N ALA A 259 8.46 5.76 4.03
CA ALA A 259 8.82 4.82 2.96
C ALA A 259 8.90 5.47 1.59
N SER A 260 8.02 6.42 1.31
CA SER A 260 8.09 7.25 0.10
C SER A 260 9.41 8.05 0.06
N ALA A 261 9.71 8.77 1.14
CA ALA A 261 10.91 9.59 1.24
C ALA A 261 12.19 8.75 1.16
N GLY A 262 12.24 7.62 1.88
CA GLY A 262 13.38 6.71 1.86
C GLY A 262 13.65 6.10 0.50
N ALA A 263 12.60 5.75 -0.26
CA ALA A 263 12.75 5.24 -1.62
C ALA A 263 13.31 6.28 -2.59
N VAL A 264 12.82 7.53 -2.51
CA VAL A 264 13.31 8.64 -3.36
C VAL A 264 14.73 9.04 -2.98
N LEU A 265 15.02 9.18 -1.68
CA LEU A 265 16.35 9.58 -1.21
C LEU A 265 17.40 8.49 -1.43
N GLY A 266 17.04 7.22 -1.25
CA GLY A 266 17.91 6.09 -1.58
C GLY A 266 18.19 6.02 -3.08
N ALA A 267 17.21 6.36 -3.91
CA ALA A 267 17.38 6.51 -5.35
C ALA A 267 18.41 7.56 -5.73
N ALA A 268 18.21 8.79 -5.26
CA ALA A 268 19.11 9.90 -5.49
C ALA A 268 20.53 9.64 -4.93
N TRP A 269 20.64 8.97 -3.78
CA TRP A 269 21.93 8.63 -3.18
C TRP A 269 22.76 7.68 -4.06
N ARG A 270 22.14 6.60 -4.55
CA ARG A 270 22.84 5.60 -5.36
C ARG A 270 23.25 6.17 -6.72
N GLU A 271 22.43 7.02 -7.33
CA GLU A 271 22.78 7.77 -8.53
C GLU A 271 24.01 8.67 -8.28
N ALA A 272 23.96 9.48 -7.21
CA ALA A 272 25.07 10.36 -6.83
C ALA A 272 26.36 9.62 -6.41
N ALA A 273 26.23 8.39 -5.91
CA ALA A 273 27.34 7.51 -5.56
C ALA A 273 27.96 6.89 -6.82
N GLU A 274 27.14 6.47 -7.78
CA GLU A 274 27.59 5.94 -9.07
C GLU A 274 28.35 6.99 -9.89
N ASP A 275 27.88 8.25 -9.89
CA ASP A 275 28.59 9.39 -10.50
C ASP A 275 30.01 9.61 -9.93
N ARG A 276 30.23 9.18 -8.67
CA ARG A 276 31.53 9.24 -7.97
C ARG A 276 32.36 7.97 -8.12
N GLY A 277 31.88 6.98 -8.87
CA GLY A 277 32.50 5.66 -8.98
C GLY A 277 32.32 4.78 -7.75
N TRP A 278 31.40 5.13 -6.85
CA TRP A 278 31.11 4.38 -5.61
C TRP A 278 29.94 3.43 -5.83
N THR A 279 30.24 2.22 -6.29
CA THR A 279 29.23 1.19 -6.53
C THR A 279 28.83 0.49 -5.23
N TRP A 280 29.65 -0.41 -4.71
CA TRP A 280 29.34 -1.17 -3.50
C TRP A 280 29.44 -0.33 -2.22
N GLN A 281 30.30 0.71 -2.21
CA GLN A 281 30.45 1.62 -1.08
C GLN A 281 29.16 2.42 -0.85
N GLY A 282 28.51 2.87 -1.93
CA GLY A 282 27.21 3.55 -1.85
C GLY A 282 26.14 2.66 -1.23
N ALA A 283 26.11 1.37 -1.59
CA ALA A 283 25.17 0.40 -1.02
C ALA A 283 25.44 0.14 0.48
N VAL A 284 26.70 0.00 0.89
CA VAL A 284 27.07 -0.19 2.31
C VAL A 284 26.65 1.01 3.17
N VAL A 285 26.84 2.23 2.67
CA VAL A 285 26.41 3.46 3.38
C VAL A 285 24.89 3.52 3.49
N GLU A 286 24.16 3.19 2.43
CA GLU A 286 22.70 3.13 2.43
C GLU A 286 22.18 2.12 3.47
N ASP A 287 22.77 0.92 3.52
CA ASP A 287 22.44 -0.11 4.50
C ASP A 287 22.74 0.32 5.94
N ALA A 288 23.88 0.97 6.17
CA ALA A 288 24.24 1.46 7.50
C ALA A 288 23.25 2.54 7.99
N VAL A 289 22.83 3.45 7.11
CA VAL A 289 21.82 4.47 7.42
C VAL A 289 20.46 3.83 7.69
N ALA A 290 20.02 2.89 6.86
CA ALA A 290 18.75 2.19 7.04
C ALA A 290 18.70 1.43 8.39
N LEU A 291 19.78 0.71 8.73
CA LEU A 291 19.92 0.02 10.02
C LEU A 291 19.95 1.00 11.20
N GLY A 292 20.59 2.17 11.04
CA GLY A 292 20.58 3.24 12.04
C GLY A 292 19.17 3.77 12.29
N LEU A 293 18.38 4.00 11.25
CA LEU A 293 16.99 4.44 11.33
C LEU A 293 16.09 3.39 12.00
N VAL A 294 16.29 2.10 11.71
CA VAL A 294 15.61 1.00 12.44
C VAL A 294 15.98 1.02 13.92
N GLY A 295 17.27 1.20 14.26
CA GLY A 295 17.72 1.32 15.65
C GLY A 295 17.07 2.48 16.39
N LEU A 296 16.94 3.65 15.75
CA LEU A 296 16.26 4.82 16.31
C LEU A 296 14.75 4.57 16.52
N ALA A 297 14.11 3.86 15.58
CA ALA A 297 12.70 3.50 15.68
C ALA A 297 12.41 2.54 16.84
N VAL A 298 13.36 1.66 17.19
CA VAL A 298 13.18 0.65 18.26
C VAL A 298 13.56 1.16 19.65
N ARG A 299 14.55 2.06 19.78
CA ARG A 299 15.11 2.48 21.09
C ARG A 299 14.22 3.40 21.94
N GLY A 300 13.16 3.97 21.38
CA GLY A 300 12.35 4.97 22.09
C GLY A 300 11.21 4.42 22.96
N SER A 301 11.20 3.12 23.27
CA SER A 301 10.13 2.44 24.01
C SER A 301 10.35 2.32 25.53
N ASP A 302 11.42 2.92 26.06
CA ASP A 302 11.72 2.96 27.50
C ASP A 302 11.22 4.25 28.15
#